data_AF-A0A6I9NMJ8-F1
#
_entry.id   AF-A0A6I9NMJ8-F1
#
_cell.length_a   1.000
_cell.length_b   1.000
_cell.length_c   1.000
_cell.angle_alpha   90.00
_cell.angle_beta   90.00
_cell.angle_gamma   90.00
#
_symmetry.space_group_name_H-M   'P 1'
#
loop_
_entity.id
_entity.type
_entity.pdbx_description
1 polymer ?
#
loop_
_entity_poly.entity_id
_entity_poly.type
_entity_poly.pdbx_seq_one_letter_code
_entity_poly.pdbx_strand_id
1 'polypeptide(L)'
;MALMIPPVKLKWLEHLNSSWITEDSESISTREGVSVLYSKLLANKEAVLLPQQVLCLKGPQLPDFERESLSSDEQEHYLDALLSSQLALAKMVCSDSPFAAALRKRVLVLQRIFYALSNKYHDKGKVKQQQHSTENNSGSADLHSVSERPRSSTDALIEMGVRTGLSLLFALLRQSWMMPPPPSPGGGPGGNINLCNDVIHTAIDVVSSLPPLSLANESKIPPMGLDCLAQVTTFLKGVTMQNSGADILGRRLASELLLGLASQRGSLRYLLEWIEMALAASAVVSAMEESKGLQNQEGLIGYDCFMNILMQMRRSLGSSSDRSQWREPTRTSDGLCSLYEAALCLFEE
;
A
#
# COMPACT_ATOMS: atom_id res chain seq x y z
N MET A 1 -20.57 -38.10 8.45
CA MET A 1 -21.37 -36.96 8.97
C MET A 1 -20.73 -35.69 8.45
N ALA A 2 -21.48 -34.84 7.74
CA ALA A 2 -20.98 -33.51 7.38
C ALA A 2 -20.66 -32.75 8.67
N LEU A 3 -19.41 -32.34 8.82
CA LEU A 3 -18.95 -31.58 9.99
C LEU A 3 -19.44 -30.15 9.82
N MET A 4 -20.67 -29.89 10.26
CA MET A 4 -21.21 -28.54 10.38
C MET A 4 -20.23 -27.72 11.22
N ILE A 5 -19.76 -26.58 10.70
CA ILE A 5 -19.01 -25.62 11.52
C ILE A 5 -20.04 -24.68 12.14
N PRO A 6 -20.27 -24.76 13.45
CA PRO A 6 -21.23 -23.89 14.11
C PRO A 6 -20.77 -22.43 14.05
N PRO A 7 -21.70 -21.47 14.24
CA PRO A 7 -21.33 -20.06 14.35
C PRO A 7 -20.23 -19.88 15.41
N VAL A 8 -19.27 -19.01 15.14
CA VAL A 8 -18.09 -18.84 16.00
C VAL A 8 -18.09 -17.44 16.60
N LYS A 9 -17.92 -17.36 17.93
CA LYS A 9 -17.59 -16.10 18.60
C LYS A 9 -16.08 -15.91 18.59
N LEU A 10 -15.63 -14.80 18.03
CA LEU A 10 -14.22 -14.49 17.88
C LEU A 10 -13.72 -13.63 19.05
N LYS A 11 -12.56 -13.98 19.59
CA LYS A 11 -11.85 -13.22 20.61
C LYS A 11 -10.35 -13.30 20.37
N TRP A 12 -9.81 -12.33 19.63
CA TRP A 12 -8.39 -12.31 19.28
C TRP A 12 -7.53 -12.02 20.49
N LEU A 13 -6.48 -12.82 20.66
CA LEU A 13 -5.50 -12.67 21.73
C LEU A 13 -4.28 -11.92 21.18
N GLU A 14 -4.06 -10.69 21.68
CA GLU A 14 -3.03 -9.80 21.15
C GLU A 14 -1.62 -10.37 21.27
N HIS A 15 -1.33 -11.13 22.33
CA HIS A 15 -0.02 -11.76 22.55
C HIS A 15 0.33 -12.83 21.50
N LEU A 16 -0.64 -13.32 20.74
CA LEU A 16 -0.41 -14.28 19.66
C LEU A 16 -0.16 -13.63 18.29
N ASN A 17 -0.24 -12.29 18.19
CA ASN A 17 -0.11 -11.59 16.92
C ASN A 17 1.23 -11.88 16.22
N SER A 18 2.35 -11.91 16.96
CA SER A 18 3.67 -12.25 16.39
C SER A 18 3.70 -13.66 15.76
N SER A 19 3.03 -14.63 16.40
CA SER A 19 2.92 -15.99 15.88
C SER A 19 2.07 -16.05 14.61
N TRP A 20 1.01 -15.26 14.51
CA TRP A 20 0.15 -15.23 13.32
C TRP A 20 0.75 -14.47 12.14
N ILE A 21 1.67 -13.54 12.38
CA ILE A 21 2.36 -12.77 11.32
C ILE A 21 3.46 -13.59 10.65
N THR A 22 3.99 -14.60 11.33
CA THR A 22 5.05 -15.48 10.84
C THR A 22 4.50 -16.73 10.14
N GLU A 23 3.17 -16.89 10.06
CA GLU A 23 2.55 -18.00 9.34
C GLU A 23 2.76 -17.87 7.83
N ASP A 24 3.09 -19.01 7.21
CA ASP A 24 3.36 -19.08 5.79
C ASP A 24 2.08 -18.90 4.95
N SER A 25 2.17 -18.09 3.91
CA SER A 25 1.04 -17.80 3.02
C SER A 25 0.60 -19.02 2.21
N GLU A 26 1.50 -19.97 1.94
CA GLU A 26 1.16 -21.22 1.24
C GLU A 26 0.18 -22.08 2.04
N SER A 27 0.28 -22.07 3.38
CA SER A 27 -0.59 -22.85 4.26
C SER A 27 -2.06 -22.44 4.17
N ILE A 28 -2.35 -21.18 3.78
CA ILE A 28 -3.71 -20.65 3.60
C ILE A 28 -4.31 -21.14 2.27
N SER A 29 -3.46 -21.40 1.27
CA SER A 29 -3.87 -21.79 -0.07
C SER A 29 -4.39 -23.24 -0.16
N THR A 30 -3.89 -24.11 0.70
CA THR A 30 -4.27 -25.54 0.75
C THR A 30 -5.44 -25.79 1.70
N ARG A 31 -6.15 -26.91 1.54
CA ARG A 31 -7.27 -27.27 2.43
C ARG A 31 -6.75 -27.80 3.77
N GLU A 32 -5.67 -28.57 3.70
CA GLU A 32 -5.01 -29.21 4.83
C GLU A 32 -4.36 -28.16 5.73
N GLY A 33 -3.63 -27.20 5.16
CA GLY A 33 -3.00 -26.10 5.91
C GLY A 33 -4.04 -25.22 6.63
N VAL A 34 -5.13 -24.84 5.94
CA VAL A 34 -6.25 -24.12 6.58
C VAL A 34 -6.87 -24.91 7.73
N SER A 35 -6.97 -26.23 7.62
CA SER A 35 -7.50 -27.05 8.70
C SER A 35 -6.59 -27.04 9.93
N VAL A 36 -5.26 -27.05 9.74
CA VAL A 36 -4.29 -26.95 10.84
C VAL A 36 -4.36 -25.58 11.51
N LEU A 37 -4.38 -24.49 10.72
CA LEU A 37 -4.51 -23.12 11.24
C LEU A 37 -5.85 -22.90 11.96
N TYR A 38 -6.93 -23.47 11.44
CA TYR A 38 -8.22 -23.41 12.11
C TYR A 38 -8.22 -24.19 13.44
N SER A 39 -7.57 -25.35 13.50
CA SER A 39 -7.36 -26.07 14.76
C SER A 39 -6.53 -25.26 15.75
N LYS A 40 -5.51 -24.51 15.29
CA LYS A 40 -4.73 -23.57 16.10
C LYS A 40 -5.61 -22.47 16.69
N LEU A 41 -6.51 -21.88 15.90
CA LEU A 41 -7.50 -20.88 16.38
C LEU A 41 -8.38 -21.43 17.53
N LEU A 42 -8.86 -22.66 17.38
CA LEU A 42 -9.69 -23.33 18.39
C LEU A 42 -8.87 -23.65 19.66
N ALA A 43 -7.66 -24.20 19.49
CA ALA A 43 -6.77 -24.53 20.60
C ALA A 43 -6.40 -23.30 21.44
N ASN A 44 -6.19 -22.16 20.77
CA ASN A 44 -5.90 -20.88 21.41
C ASN A 44 -7.15 -20.19 22.01
N LYS A 45 -8.35 -20.78 21.88
CA LYS A 45 -9.63 -20.21 22.30
C LYS A 45 -9.93 -18.84 21.67
N GLU A 46 -9.33 -18.58 20.50
CA GLU A 46 -9.58 -17.38 19.71
C GLU A 46 -10.90 -17.49 18.91
N ALA A 47 -11.32 -18.73 18.66
CA ALA A 47 -12.60 -19.11 18.07
C ALA A 47 -13.36 -20.01 19.04
N VAL A 48 -14.53 -19.55 19.51
CA VAL A 48 -15.42 -20.35 20.37
C VAL A 48 -16.66 -20.75 19.59
N LEU A 49 -16.87 -22.06 19.44
CA LEU A 49 -18.04 -22.63 18.78
C LEU A 49 -19.30 -22.34 19.61
N LEU A 50 -20.30 -21.72 18.99
CA LEU A 50 -21.62 -21.49 19.59
C LEU A 50 -22.51 -22.74 19.42
N PRO A 51 -23.48 -22.97 20.32
CA PRO A 51 -24.44 -24.05 20.16
C PRO A 51 -25.18 -23.94 18.83
N GLN A 52 -25.28 -25.07 18.13
CA GLN A 52 -25.94 -25.13 16.85
C GLN A 52 -27.47 -25.13 17.05
N GLN A 53 -28.18 -24.27 16.33
CA GLN A 53 -29.65 -24.32 16.33
C GLN A 53 -30.10 -25.63 15.69
N VAL A 54 -30.97 -26.36 16.40
CA VAL A 54 -31.58 -27.60 15.89
C VAL A 54 -32.40 -27.27 14.64
N LEU A 55 -32.18 -28.03 13.57
CA LEU A 55 -32.97 -27.91 12.34
C LEU A 55 -34.43 -28.27 12.64
N CYS A 56 -35.29 -27.25 12.73
CA CYS A 56 -36.73 -27.46 12.66
C CYS A 56 -37.12 -27.55 11.19
N LEU A 57 -37.22 -28.78 10.66
CA LEU A 57 -37.66 -29.06 9.29
C LEU A 57 -39.18 -28.86 9.10
N LYS A 58 -39.90 -28.38 10.11
CA LYS A 58 -41.34 -28.18 10.04
C LYS A 58 -41.62 -26.92 9.23
N GLY A 59 -42.12 -27.12 8.01
CA GLY A 59 -42.61 -26.04 7.15
C GLY A 59 -43.88 -25.38 7.72
N PRO A 60 -44.40 -24.33 7.05
CA PRO A 60 -45.68 -23.74 7.42
C PRO A 60 -46.77 -24.81 7.45
N GLN A 61 -47.66 -24.74 8.43
CA GLN A 61 -48.85 -25.60 8.46
C GLN A 61 -49.76 -25.13 7.33
N LEU A 62 -49.90 -25.95 6.29
CA LEU A 62 -50.84 -25.71 5.21
C LEU A 62 -52.25 -26.09 5.69
N PRO A 63 -53.31 -25.43 5.18
CA PRO A 63 -54.68 -25.82 5.48
C PRO A 63 -54.92 -27.29 5.13
N ASP A 64 -55.69 -27.98 5.96
CA ASP A 64 -56.23 -29.29 5.60
C ASP A 64 -57.25 -29.13 4.44
N PHE A 65 -57.69 -30.26 3.86
CA PHE A 65 -58.67 -30.22 2.78
C PHE A 65 -59.99 -29.59 3.25
N GLU A 66 -60.24 -28.34 2.83
CA GLU A 66 -61.47 -27.61 3.09
C GLU A 66 -62.39 -27.59 1.85
N ARG A 67 -63.71 -27.52 2.06
CA ARG A 67 -64.71 -27.45 0.98
C ARG A 67 -64.80 -26.06 0.34
N GLU A 68 -64.36 -25.03 1.05
CA GLU A 68 -64.44 -23.64 0.63
C GLU A 68 -63.11 -23.19 0.01
N SER A 69 -63.18 -22.37 -1.03
CA SER A 69 -61.99 -21.86 -1.72
C SER A 69 -61.35 -20.73 -0.90
N LEU A 70 -60.04 -20.84 -0.67
CA LEU A 70 -59.22 -19.78 -0.05
C LEU A 70 -59.35 -18.45 -0.79
N SER A 71 -59.37 -17.34 -0.05
CA SER A 71 -59.30 -16.00 -0.63
C SER A 71 -57.95 -15.73 -1.31
N SER A 72 -57.89 -14.74 -2.20
CA SER A 72 -56.65 -14.36 -2.88
C SER A 72 -55.53 -13.99 -1.89
N ASP A 73 -55.89 -13.26 -0.83
CA ASP A 73 -54.93 -12.78 0.17
C ASP A 73 -54.34 -13.95 0.99
N GLU A 74 -55.16 -14.95 1.33
CA GLU A 74 -54.71 -16.16 2.02
C GLU A 74 -53.80 -17.01 1.12
N GLN A 75 -54.14 -17.15 -0.16
CA GLN A 75 -53.30 -17.86 -1.13
C GLN A 75 -51.91 -17.21 -1.25
N GLU A 76 -51.85 -15.89 -1.35
CA GLU A 76 -50.59 -15.14 -1.41
C GLU A 76 -49.78 -15.32 -0.12
N HIS A 77 -50.43 -15.24 1.05
CA HIS A 77 -49.79 -15.48 2.34
C HIS A 77 -49.16 -16.88 2.45
N TYR A 78 -49.88 -17.93 2.05
CA TYR A 78 -49.35 -19.29 2.07
C TYR A 78 -48.22 -19.49 1.06
N LEU A 79 -48.31 -18.86 -0.11
CA LEU A 79 -47.26 -18.90 -1.12
C LEU A 79 -45.97 -18.26 -0.57
N ASP A 80 -46.07 -17.08 0.05
CA ASP A 80 -44.94 -16.40 0.68
C ASP A 80 -44.34 -17.21 1.84
N ALA A 81 -45.19 -17.80 2.68
CA ALA A 81 -44.75 -18.67 3.76
C ALA A 81 -44.00 -19.91 3.23
N LEU A 82 -44.47 -20.49 2.13
CA LEU A 82 -43.83 -21.64 1.49
C LEU A 82 -42.49 -21.26 0.85
N LEU A 83 -42.46 -20.17 0.08
CA LEU A 83 -41.25 -19.68 -0.59
C LEU A 83 -40.18 -19.27 0.42
N SER A 84 -40.56 -18.58 1.50
CA SER A 84 -39.63 -18.20 2.58
C SER A 84 -39.07 -19.43 3.29
N SER A 85 -39.91 -20.45 3.54
CA SER A 85 -39.48 -21.73 4.12
C SER A 85 -38.50 -22.47 3.21
N GLN A 86 -38.79 -22.56 1.90
CA GLN A 86 -37.90 -23.18 0.92
C GLN A 86 -36.56 -22.43 0.81
N LEU A 87 -36.58 -21.10 0.77
CA LEU A 87 -35.38 -20.27 0.74
C LEU A 87 -34.53 -20.46 2.01
N ALA A 88 -35.17 -20.50 3.18
CA ALA A 88 -34.48 -20.74 4.45
C ALA A 88 -33.82 -22.13 4.47
N LEU A 89 -34.53 -23.16 4.01
CA LEU A 89 -34.00 -24.52 3.88
C LEU A 89 -32.82 -24.57 2.90
N ALA A 90 -32.95 -23.95 1.72
CA ALA A 90 -31.89 -23.89 0.73
C ALA A 90 -30.63 -23.22 1.28
N LYS A 91 -30.77 -22.08 1.97
CA LYS A 91 -29.65 -21.40 2.66
C LYS A 91 -28.99 -22.32 3.68
N MET A 92 -29.77 -23.02 4.49
CA MET A 92 -29.26 -23.95 5.51
C MET A 92 -28.49 -25.11 4.88
N VAL A 93 -29.05 -25.78 3.86
CA VAL A 93 -28.39 -26.90 3.17
C VAL A 93 -27.10 -26.46 2.49
N CYS A 94 -27.11 -25.33 1.76
CA CYS A 94 -25.91 -24.77 1.16
C CYS A 94 -24.84 -24.44 2.21
N SER A 95 -25.28 -23.92 3.36
CA SER A 95 -24.41 -23.60 4.49
C SER A 95 -23.81 -24.84 5.16
N ASP A 96 -24.42 -26.01 4.99
CA ASP A 96 -23.94 -27.31 5.49
C ASP A 96 -23.01 -28.04 4.51
N SER A 97 -22.83 -27.51 3.31
CA SER A 97 -21.93 -28.14 2.35
C SER A 97 -20.47 -28.19 2.90
N PRO A 98 -19.71 -29.26 2.61
CA PRO A 98 -18.31 -29.36 3.01
C PRO A 98 -17.46 -28.22 2.41
N PHE A 99 -17.87 -27.72 1.25
CA PHE A 99 -17.27 -26.54 0.61
C PHE A 99 -17.50 -25.28 1.45
N ALA A 100 -18.73 -25.00 1.88
CA ALA A 100 -19.03 -23.86 2.74
C ALA A 100 -18.29 -23.95 4.08
N ALA A 101 -18.19 -25.15 4.66
CA ALA A 101 -17.39 -25.38 5.86
C ALA A 101 -15.90 -25.04 5.64
N ALA A 102 -15.29 -25.56 4.56
CA ALA A 102 -13.90 -25.26 4.23
C ALA A 102 -13.66 -23.75 4.01
N LEU A 103 -14.59 -23.09 3.31
CA LEU A 103 -14.51 -21.65 3.04
C LEU A 103 -14.59 -20.83 4.34
N ARG A 104 -15.49 -21.18 5.27
CA ARG A 104 -15.57 -20.51 6.58
C ARG A 104 -14.27 -20.61 7.37
N LYS A 105 -13.64 -21.80 7.40
CA LYS A 105 -12.33 -21.96 8.07
C LYS A 105 -11.31 -21.01 7.47
N ARG A 106 -11.22 -20.96 6.14
CA ARG A 106 -10.27 -20.10 5.42
C ARG A 106 -10.52 -18.61 5.71
N VAL A 107 -11.77 -18.17 5.68
CA VAL A 107 -12.15 -16.78 6.00
C VAL A 107 -11.76 -16.42 7.43
N LEU A 108 -12.02 -17.29 8.42
CA LEU A 108 -11.67 -17.03 9.81
C LEU A 108 -10.15 -16.94 10.04
N VAL A 109 -9.38 -17.82 9.40
CA VAL A 109 -7.91 -17.78 9.43
C VAL A 109 -7.38 -16.50 8.79
N LEU A 110 -7.88 -16.13 7.60
CA LEU A 110 -7.51 -14.89 6.92
C LEU A 110 -7.84 -13.66 7.77
N GLN A 111 -9.02 -13.63 8.38
CA GLN A 111 -9.43 -12.55 9.28
C GLN A 111 -8.48 -12.42 10.48
N ARG A 112 -8.01 -13.54 11.04
CA ARG A 112 -7.05 -13.54 12.16
C ARG A 112 -5.67 -13.01 11.75
N ILE A 113 -5.16 -13.44 10.60
CA ILE A 113 -3.86 -13.03 10.07
C ILE A 113 -3.90 -11.54 9.71
N PHE A 114 -4.96 -11.11 9.02
CA PHE A 114 -5.19 -9.71 8.72
C PHE A 114 -5.25 -8.85 9.98
N TYR A 115 -5.95 -9.30 11.03
CA TYR A 115 -5.96 -8.60 12.32
C TYR A 115 -4.57 -8.46 12.91
N ALA A 116 -3.74 -9.51 12.87
CA ALA A 116 -2.37 -9.46 13.38
C ALA A 116 -1.49 -8.47 12.60
N LEU A 117 -1.57 -8.50 11.27
CA LEU A 117 -0.84 -7.61 10.37
C LEU A 117 -1.28 -6.15 10.56
N SER A 118 -2.59 -5.92 10.65
CA SER A 118 -3.15 -4.59 10.89
C SER A 118 -2.66 -4.01 12.22
N ASN A 119 -2.67 -4.79 13.30
CA ASN A 119 -2.14 -4.33 14.57
C ASN A 119 -0.64 -4.03 14.52
N LYS A 120 0.16 -4.77 13.74
CA LYS A 120 1.61 -4.52 13.62
C LYS A 120 1.92 -3.27 12.82
N TYR A 121 1.21 -3.02 11.72
CA TYR A 121 1.58 -1.99 10.74
C TYR A 121 0.68 -0.76 10.74
N HIS A 122 -0.55 -0.85 11.25
CA HIS A 122 -1.58 0.20 11.15
C HIS A 122 -2.11 0.72 12.49
N ASP A 123 -2.01 -0.04 13.59
CA ASP A 123 -2.41 0.45 14.91
C ASP A 123 -1.33 1.35 15.54
N LYS A 124 -1.38 2.63 15.15
CA LYS A 124 -0.47 3.71 15.60
C LYS A 124 -0.48 3.92 17.13
N GLY A 125 -1.52 3.44 17.83
CA GLY A 125 -1.70 3.64 19.27
C GLY A 125 -0.86 2.68 20.13
N LYS A 126 -0.70 1.42 19.69
CA LYS A 126 -0.05 0.36 20.50
C LYS A 126 1.43 0.13 20.16
N VAL A 127 1.91 0.56 19.00
CA VAL A 127 3.35 0.54 18.66
C VAL A 127 4.19 1.34 19.68
N LYS A 128 3.60 2.37 20.31
CA LYS A 128 4.22 3.13 21.41
C LYS A 128 4.42 2.30 22.69
N GLN A 129 3.59 1.30 22.96
CA GLN A 129 3.58 0.58 24.24
C GLN A 129 4.47 -0.67 24.21
N GLN A 130 4.67 -1.27 23.03
CA GLN A 130 5.54 -2.44 22.87
C GLN A 130 7.03 -2.10 22.77
N GLN A 131 7.39 -0.84 22.50
CA GLN A 131 8.79 -0.35 22.56
C GLN A 131 9.18 0.22 23.94
N HIS A 132 8.24 0.37 24.88
CA HIS A 132 8.50 0.94 26.21
C HIS A 132 8.25 0.00 27.39
N SER A 133 8.01 -1.29 27.18
CA SER A 133 7.90 -2.26 28.28
C SER A 133 9.27 -2.79 28.70
N THR A 134 10.16 -1.87 29.08
CA THR A 134 11.25 -2.11 30.03
C THR A 134 11.46 -0.82 30.81
N GLU A 135 10.46 -0.44 31.63
CA GLU A 135 10.62 0.24 32.92
C GLU A 135 9.26 0.70 33.50
N ASN A 136 8.96 0.14 34.67
CA ASN A 136 8.14 0.62 35.78
C ASN A 136 7.15 1.81 35.64
N ASN A 137 5.89 1.46 35.94
CA ASN A 137 5.03 1.97 37.02
C ASN A 137 4.24 3.30 36.89
N SER A 138 3.00 3.21 37.39
CA SER A 138 2.06 4.23 37.90
C SER A 138 1.10 4.97 36.95
N GLY A 139 -0.20 4.64 37.10
CA GLY A 139 -1.17 5.64 37.57
C GLY A 139 -2.16 6.27 36.57
N SER A 140 -3.44 5.95 36.78
CA SER A 140 -4.65 6.77 36.57
C SER A 140 -5.35 6.74 35.21
N ALA A 141 -6.65 6.43 35.31
CA ALA A 141 -7.69 6.57 34.30
C ALA A 141 -7.94 8.05 33.95
N ASP A 142 -8.35 8.33 32.71
CA ASP A 142 -9.71 8.84 32.47
C ASP A 142 -10.08 8.89 30.97
N LEU A 143 -11.39 8.71 30.75
CA LEU A 143 -12.10 8.77 29.48
C LEU A 143 -12.33 10.22 29.01
N HIS A 144 -12.53 10.35 27.70
CA HIS A 144 -13.16 11.44 26.95
C HIS A 144 -12.31 12.57 26.33
N SER A 145 -12.77 12.87 25.11
CA SER A 145 -12.72 14.12 24.37
C SER A 145 -11.57 14.30 23.38
N VAL A 146 -11.99 14.26 22.11
CA VAL A 146 -11.37 14.97 20.98
C VAL A 146 -11.11 16.41 21.44
N SER A 147 -9.85 16.70 21.80
CA SER A 147 -9.37 18.05 22.02
C SER A 147 -8.45 18.39 20.86
N GLU A 148 -9.00 19.08 19.86
CA GLU A 148 -8.18 19.94 19.02
C GLU A 148 -7.57 20.99 19.96
N ARG A 149 -6.31 20.78 20.34
CA ARG A 149 -5.55 21.81 21.04
C ARG A 149 -5.30 22.98 20.08
N PRO A 150 -5.38 24.22 20.57
CA PRO A 150 -5.08 25.40 19.76
C PRO A 150 -3.63 25.33 19.28
N ARG A 151 -3.42 25.45 17.96
CA ARG A 151 -2.09 25.49 17.34
C ARG A 151 -1.26 26.59 18.00
N SER A 152 -0.07 26.25 18.49
CA SER A 152 0.85 27.25 19.07
C SER A 152 1.16 28.31 18.01
N SER A 153 1.24 29.59 18.40
CA SER A 153 1.62 30.68 17.48
C SER A 153 2.99 30.45 16.84
N THR A 154 3.88 29.73 17.51
CA THR A 154 5.17 29.28 16.97
C THR A 154 5.01 28.26 15.85
N ASP A 155 4.06 27.33 15.97
CA ASP A 155 3.81 26.29 14.97
C ASP A 155 3.20 26.92 13.70
N ALA A 156 2.34 27.94 13.87
CA ALA A 156 1.81 28.71 12.74
C ALA A 156 2.91 29.47 11.97
N LEU A 157 3.89 30.03 12.67
CA LEU A 157 5.04 30.70 12.05
C LEU A 157 5.96 29.71 11.33
N ILE A 158 6.24 28.55 11.93
CA ILE A 158 7.03 27.49 11.30
C ILE A 158 6.30 26.99 10.04
N GLU A 159 4.99 26.72 10.14
CA GLU A 159 4.15 26.29 9.03
C GLU A 159 4.16 27.31 7.89
N MET A 160 4.00 28.61 8.21
CA MET A 160 4.07 29.69 7.23
C MET A 160 5.44 29.75 6.56
N GLY A 161 6.53 29.72 7.34
CA GLY A 161 7.90 29.75 6.84
C GLY A 161 8.24 28.57 5.93
N VAL A 162 7.83 27.36 6.31
CA VAL A 162 8.06 26.15 5.52
C VAL A 162 7.25 26.16 4.23
N ARG A 163 5.95 26.48 4.28
CA ARG A 163 5.09 26.54 3.08
C ARG A 163 5.55 27.60 2.08
N THR A 164 5.91 28.79 2.59
CA THR A 164 6.42 29.87 1.74
C THR A 164 7.81 29.54 1.19
N GLY A 165 8.69 28.96 2.01
CA GLY A 165 10.02 28.52 1.59
C GLY A 165 9.99 27.45 0.50
N LEU A 166 9.14 26.44 0.63
CA LEU A 166 8.95 25.42 -0.41
C LEU A 166 8.38 26.02 -1.70
N SER A 167 7.38 26.90 -1.58
CA SER A 167 6.80 27.57 -2.75
C SER A 167 7.85 28.40 -3.51
N LEU A 168 8.69 29.13 -2.77
CA LEU A 168 9.79 29.90 -3.34
C LEU A 168 10.84 28.99 -3.99
N LEU A 169 11.24 27.90 -3.33
CA LEU A 169 12.19 26.93 -3.87
C LEU A 169 11.68 26.35 -5.20
N PHE A 170 10.42 25.93 -5.26
CA PHE A 170 9.82 25.39 -6.48
C PHE A 170 9.76 26.43 -7.61
N ALA A 171 9.46 27.68 -7.28
CA ALA A 171 9.45 28.77 -8.25
C ALA A 171 10.87 29.04 -8.81
N LEU A 172 11.88 29.09 -7.95
CA LEU A 172 13.28 29.29 -8.34
C LEU A 172 13.78 28.15 -9.22
N LEU A 173 13.45 26.90 -8.88
CA LEU A 173 13.82 25.75 -9.68
C LEU A 173 13.21 25.84 -11.10
N ARG A 174 11.90 26.13 -11.19
CA ARG A 174 11.23 26.34 -12.48
C ARG A 174 11.85 27.49 -13.28
N GLN A 175 12.14 28.61 -12.62
CA GLN A 175 12.72 29.77 -13.27
C GLN A 175 14.13 29.48 -13.84
N SER A 176 14.95 28.73 -13.12
CA SER A 176 16.31 28.41 -13.57
C SER A 176 16.32 27.46 -14.77
N TRP A 177 15.34 26.55 -14.92
CA TRP A 177 15.20 25.77 -16.16
C TRP A 177 14.70 26.60 -17.35
N MET A 178 13.97 27.70 -17.11
CA MET A 178 13.42 28.57 -18.15
C MET A 178 14.39 29.67 -18.62
N MET A 179 15.50 29.91 -17.90
CA MET A 179 16.46 30.95 -18.27
C MET A 179 17.42 30.45 -19.37
N PRO A 180 17.53 31.17 -20.51
CA PRO A 180 18.51 30.84 -21.52
C PRO A 180 19.94 31.12 -21.00
N PRO A 181 20.94 30.35 -21.43
CA PRO A 181 22.32 30.54 -20.97
C PRO A 181 22.85 31.94 -21.32
N PRO A 182 23.62 32.57 -20.42
CA PRO A 182 24.21 33.87 -20.71
C PRO A 182 25.17 33.77 -21.91
N PRO A 183 25.21 34.78 -22.79
CA PRO A 183 26.17 34.82 -23.88
C PRO A 183 27.60 34.84 -23.31
N SER A 184 28.37 33.80 -23.61
CA SER A 184 29.78 33.74 -23.21
C SER A 184 30.58 34.78 -24.00
N PRO A 185 31.56 35.51 -23.41
CA PRO A 185 32.37 36.51 -24.10
C PRO A 185 33.37 35.94 -25.13
N GLY A 186 33.11 34.75 -25.67
CA GLY A 186 34.01 34.06 -26.59
C GLY A 186 33.38 32.80 -27.16
N GLY A 187 32.33 32.96 -27.99
CA GLY A 187 31.93 32.09 -29.11
C GLY A 187 31.83 30.56 -28.95
N GLY A 188 32.08 30.00 -27.77
CA GLY A 188 31.92 28.59 -27.46
C GLY A 188 30.60 28.35 -26.72
N PRO A 189 30.04 27.13 -26.78
CA PRO A 189 28.89 26.76 -25.96
C PRO A 189 29.30 26.89 -24.48
N GLY A 190 28.87 27.97 -23.84
CA GLY A 190 29.12 28.22 -22.42
C GLY A 190 28.55 27.08 -21.59
N GLY A 191 29.35 26.57 -20.64
CA GLY A 191 28.93 25.53 -19.72
C GLY A 191 27.69 25.96 -18.94
N ASN A 192 26.59 25.26 -19.13
CA ASN A 192 25.33 25.47 -18.43
C ASN A 192 25.51 25.13 -16.94
N ILE A 193 25.75 26.13 -16.08
CA ILE A 193 25.61 25.96 -14.63
C ILE A 193 24.12 26.04 -14.32
N ASN A 194 23.41 24.92 -14.47
CA ASN A 194 22.01 24.82 -14.10
C ASN A 194 21.91 24.45 -12.61
N LEU A 195 21.86 25.48 -11.76
CA LEU A 195 21.77 25.37 -10.30
C LEU A 195 20.68 24.39 -9.83
N CYS A 196 19.61 24.20 -10.60
CA CYS A 196 18.56 23.24 -10.28
C CYS A 196 19.06 21.81 -10.24
N ASN A 197 19.84 21.44 -11.25
CA ASN A 197 20.32 20.08 -11.39
C ASN A 197 21.30 19.77 -10.25
N ASP A 198 22.13 20.74 -9.87
CA ASP A 198 23.03 20.62 -8.69
C ASP A 198 22.25 20.45 -7.38
N VAL A 199 21.15 21.19 -7.20
CA VAL A 199 20.29 21.06 -6.01
C VAL A 199 19.62 19.68 -5.96
N ILE A 200 19.08 19.18 -7.07
CA ILE A 200 18.45 17.85 -7.10
C ILE A 200 19.50 16.76 -6.92
N HIS A 201 20.67 16.88 -7.54
CA HIS A 201 21.78 15.94 -7.36
C HIS A 201 22.21 15.87 -5.89
N THR A 202 22.39 17.03 -5.23
CA THR A 202 22.70 17.09 -3.81
C THR A 202 21.62 16.41 -2.97
N ALA A 203 20.34 16.59 -3.31
CA ALA A 203 19.25 15.91 -2.62
C ALA A 203 19.29 14.39 -2.82
N ILE A 204 19.65 13.90 -4.00
CA ILE A 204 19.86 12.46 -4.26
C ILE A 204 21.00 11.93 -3.40
N ASP A 205 22.12 12.63 -3.33
CA ASP A 205 23.27 12.23 -2.50
C ASP A 205 22.88 12.14 -1.02
N VAL A 206 22.15 13.13 -0.51
CA VAL A 206 21.62 13.13 0.87
C VAL A 206 20.70 11.92 1.08
N VAL A 207 19.71 11.70 0.20
CA VAL A 207 18.76 10.58 0.32
C VAL A 207 19.46 9.22 0.25
N SER A 208 20.50 9.11 -0.57
CA SER A 208 21.30 7.89 -0.73
C SER A 208 22.22 7.62 0.46
N SER A 209 22.65 8.67 1.16
CA SER A 209 23.45 8.56 2.40
C SER A 209 22.64 8.14 3.63
N LEU A 210 21.31 8.26 3.58
CA LEU A 210 20.45 7.86 4.68
C LEU A 210 20.43 6.33 4.84
N PRO A 211 20.45 5.81 6.10
CA PRO A 211 20.21 4.40 6.34
C PRO A 211 18.93 3.90 5.63
N PRO A 212 18.88 2.67 5.11
CA PRO A 212 17.70 2.13 4.46
C PRO A 212 16.44 2.28 5.33
N LEU A 213 15.33 2.69 4.72
CA LEU A 213 14.02 2.84 5.38
C LEU A 213 13.99 3.94 6.45
N SER A 214 14.89 4.93 6.38
CA SER A 214 14.96 6.04 7.35
C SER A 214 13.67 6.84 7.44
N LEU A 215 12.90 6.92 6.34
CA LEU A 215 11.63 7.65 6.27
C LEU A 215 10.40 6.73 6.35
N ALA A 216 10.58 5.44 6.62
CA ALA A 216 9.49 4.48 6.60
C ALA A 216 8.56 4.59 7.81
N ASN A 217 9.10 5.03 8.95
CA ASN A 217 8.29 5.24 10.15
C ASN A 217 7.72 6.65 10.19
N GLU A 218 6.60 6.86 9.50
CA GLU A 218 5.91 8.16 9.46
C GLU A 218 5.52 8.69 10.84
N SER A 219 5.35 7.83 11.86
CA SER A 219 5.03 8.28 13.22
C SER A 219 6.17 9.05 13.90
N LYS A 220 7.41 8.86 13.42
CA LYS A 220 8.58 9.62 13.88
C LYS A 220 8.78 10.92 13.11
N ILE A 221 8.07 11.11 12.00
CA ILE A 221 8.14 12.32 11.17
C ILE A 221 7.05 13.29 11.66
N PRO A 222 7.38 14.55 11.99
CA PRO A 222 6.38 15.56 12.31
C PRO A 222 5.35 15.70 11.19
N PRO A 223 4.07 16.03 11.47
CA PRO A 223 3.04 16.16 10.45
C PRO A 223 3.44 17.14 9.34
N MET A 224 4.07 18.26 9.69
CA MET A 224 4.61 19.22 8.72
C MET A 224 5.68 18.61 7.80
N GLY A 225 6.52 17.70 8.31
CA GLY A 225 7.51 16.98 7.50
C GLY A 225 6.86 16.04 6.49
N LEU A 226 5.74 15.39 6.85
CA LEU A 226 4.97 14.56 5.92
C LEU A 226 4.33 15.42 4.81
N ASP A 227 3.79 16.59 5.17
CA ASP A 227 3.24 17.55 4.20
C ASP A 227 4.32 18.07 3.24
N CYS A 228 5.54 18.33 3.75
CA CYS A 228 6.68 18.72 2.92
C CYS A 228 7.05 17.61 1.93
N LEU A 229 7.17 16.36 2.39
CA LEU A 229 7.47 15.23 1.52
C LEU A 229 6.39 15.04 0.44
N ALA A 230 5.12 15.24 0.79
CA ALA A 230 4.02 15.16 -0.17
C ALA A 230 4.10 16.27 -1.24
N GLN A 231 4.39 17.52 -0.82
CA GLN A 231 4.57 18.65 -1.74
C GLN A 231 5.78 18.46 -2.66
N VAL A 232 6.92 18.02 -2.13
CA VAL A 232 8.12 17.69 -2.91
C VAL A 232 7.84 16.58 -3.90
N THR A 233 7.15 15.51 -3.48
CA THR A 233 6.75 14.41 -4.37
C THR A 233 5.88 14.91 -5.53
N THR A 234 4.89 15.75 -5.22
CA THR A 234 3.97 16.33 -6.22
C THR A 234 4.72 17.23 -7.20
N PHE A 235 5.62 18.06 -6.69
CA PHE A 235 6.46 18.92 -7.53
C PHE A 235 7.34 18.10 -8.47
N LEU A 236 8.08 17.10 -7.96
CA LEU A 236 8.97 16.27 -8.77
C LEU A 236 8.20 15.47 -9.82
N LYS A 237 7.00 14.93 -9.51
CA LYS A 237 6.13 14.27 -10.51
C LYS A 237 5.72 15.25 -11.62
N GLY A 238 5.51 16.52 -11.27
CA GLY A 238 5.27 17.57 -12.25
C GLY A 238 6.51 17.87 -13.11
N VAL A 239 7.71 17.80 -12.54
CA VAL A 239 8.99 18.02 -13.25
C VAL A 239 9.25 16.91 -14.27
N THR A 240 8.97 15.64 -13.94
CA THR A 240 9.23 14.50 -14.82
C THR A 240 8.41 14.51 -16.12
N MET A 241 7.33 15.30 -16.18
CA MET A 241 6.52 15.47 -17.40
C MET A 241 7.21 16.38 -18.41
N GLN A 242 7.03 16.13 -19.71
CA GLN A 242 7.68 16.91 -20.77
C GLN A 242 7.22 18.38 -20.85
N ASN A 243 5.99 18.69 -20.41
CA ASN A 243 5.44 20.04 -20.40
C ASN A 243 5.90 20.89 -19.19
N SER A 244 6.83 20.38 -18.39
CA SER A 244 7.28 21.02 -17.14
C SER A 244 8.21 22.23 -17.34
N GLY A 245 8.82 22.34 -18.53
CA GLY A 245 9.88 23.31 -18.81
C GLY A 245 11.25 22.90 -18.27
N ALA A 246 11.38 21.75 -17.60
CA ALA A 246 12.66 21.21 -17.15
C ALA A 246 13.47 20.61 -18.31
N ASP A 247 14.79 20.69 -18.23
CA ASP A 247 15.72 20.05 -19.17
C ASP A 247 15.74 18.53 -18.99
N ILE A 248 16.31 17.81 -19.98
CA ILE A 248 16.35 16.33 -19.99
C ILE A 248 17.03 15.79 -18.72
N LEU A 249 18.12 16.42 -18.29
CA LEU A 249 18.87 16.04 -17.10
C LEU A 249 18.07 16.29 -15.81
N GLY A 250 17.39 17.44 -15.68
CA GLY A 250 16.52 17.71 -14.53
C GLY A 250 15.35 16.74 -14.41
N ARG A 251 14.75 16.32 -15.53
CA ARG A 251 13.71 15.28 -15.54
C ARG A 251 14.23 13.91 -15.10
N ARG A 252 15.45 13.56 -15.52
CA ARG A 252 16.15 12.33 -15.08
C ARG A 252 16.44 12.35 -13.58
N LEU A 253 17.07 13.41 -13.08
CA LEU A 253 17.38 13.55 -11.66
C LEU A 253 16.10 13.57 -10.80
N ALA A 254 15.03 14.22 -11.28
CA ALA A 254 13.75 14.21 -10.56
C ALA A 254 13.16 12.80 -10.44
N SER A 255 13.29 11.97 -11.48
CA SER A 255 12.81 10.57 -11.45
C SER A 255 13.67 9.68 -10.55
N GLU A 256 14.99 9.90 -10.51
CA GLU A 256 15.90 9.24 -9.57
C GLU A 256 15.62 9.62 -8.10
N LEU A 257 15.46 10.92 -7.82
CA LEU A 257 15.14 11.40 -6.49
C LEU A 257 13.80 10.87 -6.00
N LEU A 258 12.78 10.83 -6.86
CA LEU A 258 11.49 10.24 -6.53
C LEU A 258 11.61 8.75 -6.17
N LEU A 259 12.43 7.98 -6.92
CA LEU A 259 12.65 6.57 -6.61
C LEU A 259 13.36 6.40 -5.26
N GLY A 260 14.40 7.20 -5.01
CA GLY A 260 15.13 7.21 -3.74
C GLY A 260 14.22 7.54 -2.55
N LEU A 261 13.36 8.55 -2.69
CA LEU A 261 12.37 8.89 -1.66
C LEU A 261 11.34 7.78 -1.44
N ALA A 262 10.83 7.16 -2.51
CA ALA A 262 9.90 6.04 -2.41
C ALA A 262 10.51 4.84 -1.68
N SER A 263 11.77 4.51 -2.00
CA SER A 263 12.56 3.49 -1.32
C SER A 263 12.74 3.78 0.17
N GLN A 264 13.14 5.01 0.53
CA GLN A 264 13.36 5.39 1.93
C GLN A 264 12.07 5.42 2.76
N ARG A 265 10.91 5.67 2.14
CA ARG A 265 9.60 5.62 2.82
C ARG A 265 9.03 4.20 2.97
N GLY A 266 9.62 3.19 2.32
CA GLY A 266 9.43 1.78 2.69
C GLY A 266 8.03 1.19 2.56
N SER A 267 7.09 1.89 1.91
CA SER A 267 5.73 1.42 1.70
C SER A 267 5.48 1.21 0.21
N LEU A 268 4.84 0.08 -0.12
CA LEU A 268 4.50 -0.30 -1.49
C LEU A 268 3.76 0.82 -2.25
N ARG A 269 2.93 1.60 -1.55
CA ARG A 269 2.18 2.70 -2.18
C ARG A 269 3.09 3.70 -2.90
N TYR A 270 4.26 4.03 -2.34
CA TYR A 270 5.17 5.01 -2.97
C TYR A 270 5.89 4.43 -4.17
N LEU A 271 6.21 3.14 -4.13
CA LEU A 271 6.81 2.44 -5.26
C LEU A 271 5.81 2.35 -6.42
N LEU A 272 4.54 2.01 -6.13
CA LEU A 272 3.48 2.02 -7.13
C LEU A 272 3.25 3.41 -7.71
N GLU A 273 3.25 4.45 -6.87
CA GLU A 273 3.18 5.84 -7.33
C GLU A 273 4.36 6.25 -8.21
N TRP A 274 5.55 5.72 -7.96
CA TRP A 274 6.73 5.93 -8.81
C TRP A 274 6.60 5.18 -10.14
N ILE A 275 6.16 3.91 -10.10
CA ILE A 275 5.92 3.08 -11.30
C ILE A 275 4.89 3.75 -12.21
N GLU A 276 3.78 4.23 -11.65
CA GLU A 276 2.76 4.98 -12.40
C GLU A 276 3.36 6.21 -13.09
N MET A 277 4.15 7.01 -12.36
CA MET A 277 4.84 8.16 -12.92
C MET A 277 5.82 7.77 -14.03
N ALA A 278 6.64 6.73 -13.81
CA ALA A 278 7.65 6.28 -14.76
C ALA A 278 7.02 5.78 -16.07
N LEU A 279 5.94 5.00 -15.98
CA LEU A 279 5.17 4.54 -17.13
C LEU A 279 4.50 5.70 -17.87
N ALA A 280 3.90 6.65 -17.15
CA ALA A 280 3.29 7.83 -17.75
C ALA A 280 4.34 8.69 -18.49
N ALA A 281 5.50 8.93 -17.87
CA ALA A 281 6.58 9.69 -18.49
C ALA A 281 7.13 8.98 -19.74
N SER A 282 7.29 7.65 -19.70
CA SER A 282 7.76 6.87 -20.85
C SER A 282 6.75 6.83 -21.99
N ALA A 283 5.45 6.72 -21.71
CA ALA A 283 4.42 6.66 -22.74
C ALA A 283 4.37 7.94 -23.59
N VAL A 284 4.59 9.11 -22.97
CA VAL A 284 4.64 10.38 -23.70
C VAL A 284 5.85 10.44 -24.64
N VAL A 285 6.99 9.88 -24.23
CA VAL A 285 8.20 9.80 -25.08
C VAL A 285 7.97 8.87 -26.26
N SER A 286 7.39 7.69 -26.04
CA SER A 286 7.11 6.72 -27.12
C SER A 286 6.13 7.26 -28.17
N ALA A 287 5.10 8.00 -27.77
CA ALA A 287 4.17 8.65 -28.70
C ALA A 287 4.85 9.73 -29.57
N MET A 288 5.96 10.30 -29.10
CA MET A 288 6.70 11.36 -29.79
C MET A 288 7.75 10.78 -30.76
N GLU A 289 8.39 9.65 -30.44
CA GLU A 289 9.36 8.98 -31.32
C GLU A 289 8.75 8.58 -32.67
N GLU A 290 7.46 8.19 -32.68
CA GLU A 290 6.70 7.94 -33.93
C GLU A 290 6.57 9.20 -34.80
N SER A 291 6.69 10.40 -34.22
CA SER A 291 6.47 11.68 -34.91
C SER A 291 7.76 12.39 -35.35
N LYS A 292 8.90 12.14 -34.69
CA LYS A 292 10.18 12.81 -34.93
C LYS A 292 11.31 11.82 -34.63
N GLY A 293 11.86 11.18 -35.66
CA GLY A 293 12.91 10.15 -35.55
C GLY A 293 14.29 10.64 -35.05
N LEU A 294 14.35 11.33 -33.91
CA LEU A 294 15.58 11.64 -33.19
C LEU A 294 15.77 10.65 -32.02
N GLN A 295 17.01 10.19 -31.83
CA GLN A 295 17.46 9.50 -30.61
C GLN A 295 17.36 10.46 -29.42
N ASN A 296 16.20 10.52 -28.79
CA ASN A 296 15.97 11.34 -27.62
C ASN A 296 16.36 10.54 -26.38
N GLN A 297 17.33 11.04 -25.60
CA GLN A 297 17.64 10.49 -24.26
C GLN A 297 16.55 10.77 -23.21
N GLU A 298 15.34 11.08 -23.67
CA GLU A 298 14.17 11.37 -22.84
C GLU A 298 13.57 10.05 -22.34
N GLY A 299 12.98 10.05 -21.15
CA GLY A 299 12.40 8.83 -20.58
C GLY A 299 13.44 7.81 -20.08
N LEU A 300 14.69 8.23 -19.91
CA LEU A 300 15.77 7.41 -19.37
C LEU A 300 16.13 7.79 -17.93
N ILE A 301 16.50 6.79 -17.12
CA ILE A 301 17.00 6.93 -15.75
C ILE A 301 18.44 6.40 -15.64
N GLY A 302 19.22 6.90 -14.68
CA GLY A 302 20.54 6.37 -14.37
C GLY A 302 20.47 4.91 -13.92
N TYR A 303 21.09 4.02 -14.69
CA TYR A 303 21.05 2.58 -14.45
C TYR A 303 21.71 2.21 -13.11
N ASP A 304 22.86 2.81 -12.79
CA ASP A 304 23.58 2.52 -11.54
C ASP A 304 22.78 2.99 -10.31
N CYS A 305 22.13 4.16 -10.39
CA CYS A 305 21.24 4.66 -9.33
C CYS A 305 20.08 3.69 -9.08
N PHE A 306 19.37 3.31 -10.15
CA PHE A 306 18.27 2.35 -10.10
C PHE A 306 18.70 1.01 -9.50
N MET A 307 19.78 0.43 -9.99
CA MET A 307 20.29 -0.86 -9.53
C MET A 307 20.72 -0.84 -8.07
N ASN A 308 21.36 0.24 -7.62
CA ASN A 308 21.74 0.38 -6.21
C ASN A 308 20.52 0.34 -5.28
N ILE A 309 19.46 1.08 -5.63
CA ILE A 309 18.21 1.10 -4.86
C ILE A 309 17.55 -0.28 -4.86
N LEU A 310 17.49 -0.93 -6.02
CA LEU A 310 16.89 -2.25 -6.19
C LEU A 310 17.62 -3.35 -5.39
N MET A 311 18.95 -3.34 -5.46
CA MET A 311 19.79 -4.26 -4.70
C MET A 311 19.68 -4.01 -3.19
N GLN A 312 19.51 -2.75 -2.77
CA GLN A 312 19.27 -2.41 -1.37
C GLN A 312 17.91 -2.96 -0.88
N MET A 313 16.84 -2.85 -1.68
CA MET A 313 15.54 -3.45 -1.37
C MET A 313 15.66 -4.97 -1.22
N ARG A 314 16.33 -5.64 -2.17
CA ARG A 314 16.54 -7.09 -2.13
C ARG A 314 17.31 -7.57 -0.92
N ARG A 315 18.39 -6.88 -0.55
CA ARG A 315 19.17 -7.19 0.66
C ARG A 315 18.30 -7.15 1.92
N SER A 316 17.32 -6.26 1.98
CA SER A 316 16.40 -6.14 3.12
C SER A 316 15.38 -7.29 3.22
N LEU A 317 15.11 -8.00 2.12
CA LEU A 317 14.17 -9.14 2.05
C LEU A 317 14.78 -10.46 2.56
N GLY A 318 16.10 -10.51 2.83
CA GLY A 318 16.76 -11.71 3.39
C GLY A 318 16.78 -12.94 2.47
N SER A 319 16.28 -12.81 1.25
CA SER A 319 16.21 -13.89 0.25
C SER A 319 17.53 -13.98 -0.51
N SER A 320 18.36 -14.96 -0.14
CA SER A 320 19.50 -15.44 -0.94
C SER A 320 19.08 -16.37 -2.09
N SER A 321 17.77 -16.47 -2.38
CA SER A 321 17.27 -17.37 -3.41
C SER A 321 17.46 -16.74 -4.78
N ASP A 322 18.31 -17.40 -5.56
CA ASP A 322 18.62 -17.19 -6.96
C ASP A 322 17.33 -17.17 -7.81
N ARG A 323 16.68 -16.00 -7.91
CA ARG A 323 15.55 -15.78 -8.81
C ARG A 323 16.09 -15.62 -10.23
N SER A 324 16.49 -16.72 -10.84
CA SER A 324 17.14 -16.84 -12.14
C SER A 324 16.28 -16.46 -13.36
N GLN A 325 15.21 -15.67 -13.19
CA GLN A 325 14.25 -15.30 -14.24
C GLN A 325 13.78 -13.84 -14.20
N TRP A 326 14.44 -12.96 -13.45
CA TRP A 326 14.13 -11.54 -13.51
C TRP A 326 14.78 -10.87 -14.75
N ARG A 327 14.06 -9.94 -15.37
CA ARG A 327 14.55 -9.25 -16.58
C ARG A 327 15.27 -7.97 -16.16
N GLU A 328 16.60 -8.03 -16.19
CA GLU A 328 17.41 -6.85 -15.95
C GLU A 328 17.16 -5.77 -17.03
N PRO A 329 16.92 -4.50 -16.67
CA PRO A 329 16.75 -3.43 -17.64
C PRO A 329 18.03 -3.24 -18.47
N THR A 330 17.84 -2.90 -19.75
CA THR A 330 18.92 -2.81 -20.72
C THR A 330 19.76 -1.57 -20.45
N ARG A 331 21.06 -1.74 -20.19
CA ARG A 331 22.00 -0.63 -20.00
C ARG A 331 22.44 -0.08 -21.36
N THR A 332 22.20 1.20 -21.60
CA THR A 332 22.70 1.92 -22.79
C THR A 332 24.19 2.26 -22.64
N SER A 333 24.84 2.62 -23.75
CA SER A 333 26.26 3.05 -23.75
C SER A 333 26.56 4.22 -22.81
N ASP A 334 25.55 5.04 -22.53
CA ASP A 334 25.65 6.23 -21.68
C ASP A 334 25.39 5.92 -20.19
N GLY A 335 25.25 4.64 -19.83
CA GLY A 335 25.00 4.22 -18.45
C GLY A 335 23.56 4.46 -17.96
N LEU A 336 22.60 4.49 -18.89
CA LEU A 336 21.20 4.75 -18.61
C LEU A 336 20.35 3.52 -18.91
N CYS A 337 19.14 3.48 -18.37
CA CYS A 337 18.11 2.50 -18.75
C CYS A 337 16.75 3.18 -18.93
N SER A 338 15.85 2.50 -19.63
CA SER A 338 14.50 3.01 -19.88
C SER A 338 13.68 3.07 -18.59
N LEU A 339 12.95 4.18 -18.36
CA LEU A 339 11.98 4.27 -17.27
C LEU A 339 10.90 3.18 -17.38
N TYR A 340 10.54 2.76 -18.59
CA TYR A 340 9.60 1.66 -18.81
C TYR A 340 10.17 0.33 -18.33
N GLU A 341 11.40 -0.02 -18.73
CA GLU A 341 12.04 -1.26 -18.29
C GLU A 341 12.30 -1.26 -16.77
N ALA A 342 12.73 -0.12 -16.22
CA ALA A 342 12.93 0.05 -14.79
C ALA A 342 11.61 -0.11 -14.00
N ALA A 343 10.50 0.44 -14.52
CA ALA A 343 9.18 0.30 -13.92
C ALA A 343 8.68 -1.15 -13.94
N LEU A 344 8.84 -1.85 -15.06
CA LEU A 344 8.50 -3.28 -15.15
C LEU A 344 9.36 -4.13 -14.22
N CYS A 345 10.67 -3.87 -14.17
CA CYS A 345 11.59 -4.58 -13.30
C CYS A 345 11.20 -4.41 -11.82
N LEU A 346 10.81 -3.21 -11.39
CA LEU A 346 10.32 -2.99 -10.02
C LEU A 346 8.93 -3.59 -9.77
N PHE A 347 8.09 -3.72 -10.78
CA PHE A 347 6.77 -4.32 -10.66
C PHE A 347 6.83 -5.85 -10.48
N GLU A 348 7.87 -6.50 -11.02
CA GLU A 348 8.11 -7.94 -10.90
C GLU A 348 8.72 -8.37 -9.54
N GLU A 349 9.25 -7.43 -8.75
CA GLU A 349 9.85 -7.66 -7.42
C GLU A 349 8.82 -7.77 -6.28
#